data_AF-A0A3B7Q666-F1
#
_entry.id   AF-A0A3B7Q666-F1
#
_cell.length_a   1.000
_cell.length_b   1.000
_cell.length_c   1.000
_cell.angle_alpha   90.00
_cell.angle_beta   90.00
_cell.angle_gamma   90.00
#
_symmetry.space_group_name_H-M   'P 1'
#
loop_
_entity.id
_entity.type
_entity.pdbx_description
1 polymer ?
#
loop_
_entity_poly.entity_id
_entity_poly.type
_entity_poly.pdbx_seq_one_letter_code
_entity_poly.pdbx_strand_id
1 'polypeptide(L)'
;MKLQLPFLLLAALSALYGCAASPSMNAMQREAYLQQFIGKSSDDIRAQLDLKRLGYQQLRAPELRGNALIYTAARAISIPVPMAQNPALGMGAGSAVPVPGTAANSYDVNLSCQIRFQLEQNIAKAVHLTGRTC
;
A
#
# COMPACT_ATOMS: atom_id res chain seq x y z
N MET A 1 22.14 45.32 -19.93
CA MET A 1 21.99 43.84 -19.99
C MET A 1 22.49 43.25 -18.67
N LYS A 2 21.60 42.82 -17.77
CA LYS A 2 21.93 42.04 -16.55
C LYS A 2 20.62 41.44 -16.01
N LEU A 3 20.26 40.28 -16.54
CA LEU A 3 19.06 39.54 -16.14
C LEU A 3 19.33 38.04 -16.14
N GLN A 4 20.33 37.54 -15.40
CA GLN A 4 20.65 36.10 -15.37
C GLN A 4 21.16 35.63 -14.01
N LEU A 5 20.44 35.90 -12.93
CA LEU A 5 20.75 35.29 -11.63
C LEU A 5 19.57 34.67 -10.85
N PRO A 6 18.28 35.06 -11.03
CA PRO A 6 17.23 34.50 -10.17
C PRO A 6 16.71 33.14 -10.65
N PHE A 7 17.01 32.72 -11.88
CA PHE A 7 16.39 31.52 -12.48
C PHE A 7 17.05 30.21 -12.01
N LEU A 8 18.28 30.25 -11.52
CA LEU A 8 19.03 29.06 -11.09
C LEU A 8 18.63 28.56 -9.69
N LEU A 9 17.99 29.40 -8.87
CA LEU A 9 17.63 29.04 -7.50
C LEU A 9 16.31 28.25 -7.40
N LEU A 10 15.45 28.33 -8.42
CA LEU A 10 14.15 27.66 -8.42
C LEU A 10 14.23 26.18 -8.82
N ALA A 11 15.30 25.76 -9.50
CA ALA A 11 15.48 24.37 -9.96
C ALA A 11 15.98 23.41 -8.86
N ALA A 12 16.47 23.93 -7.73
CA ALA A 12 17.07 23.10 -6.67
C ALA A 12 16.06 22.56 -5.64
N LEU A 13 14.83 23.07 -5.60
CA LEU A 13 13.81 22.65 -4.61
C LEU A 13 12.97 21.44 -5.04
N SER A 14 13.08 20.95 -6.28
CA SER A 14 12.20 19.91 -6.81
C SER A 14 12.63 18.46 -6.50
N ALA A 15 13.79 18.26 -5.85
CA ALA A 15 14.42 16.94 -5.75
C ALA A 15 14.05 16.11 -4.51
N LEU A 16 13.18 16.60 -3.63
CA LEU A 16 12.76 15.87 -2.41
C LEU A 16 11.37 15.23 -2.59
N TYR A 17 11.19 14.41 -3.64
CA TYR A 17 10.13 13.41 -3.62
C TYR A 17 10.62 12.22 -2.78
N GLY A 18 10.58 12.38 -1.45
CA GLY A 18 10.59 11.22 -0.57
C GLY A 18 9.39 10.34 -0.90
N CYS A 19 9.59 9.04 -1.09
CA CYS A 19 8.47 8.09 -1.11
C CYS A 19 7.83 8.11 0.29
N ALA A 20 6.85 9.00 0.47
CA ALA A 20 5.99 8.97 1.65
C ALA A 20 5.25 7.63 1.62
N ALA A 21 5.68 6.70 2.47
CA ALA A 21 4.91 5.51 2.76
C ALA A 21 3.53 6.00 3.22
N SER A 22 2.53 5.85 2.36
CA SER A 22 1.19 6.31 2.67
C SER A 22 0.75 5.60 3.93
N PRO A 23 0.25 6.32 4.97
CA PRO A 23 -0.20 5.67 6.19
C PRO A 23 -1.28 4.67 5.81
N SER A 24 -0.97 3.38 5.94
CA SER A 24 -1.95 2.34 5.65
C SER A 24 -3.06 2.46 6.69
N MET A 25 -4.30 2.69 6.26
CA MET A 25 -5.46 2.66 7.14
C MET A 25 -5.45 1.38 7.99
N ASN A 26 -5.79 1.51 9.27
CA ASN A 26 -6.01 0.36 10.13
C ASN A 26 -7.27 -0.40 9.67
N ALA A 27 -7.48 -1.61 10.20
CA ALA A 27 -8.57 -2.47 9.75
C ALA A 27 -9.96 -1.80 9.88
N MET A 28 -10.21 -1.09 10.98
CA MET A 28 -11.48 -0.41 11.24
C MET A 28 -11.73 0.75 10.26
N GLN A 29 -10.73 1.58 10.00
CA GLN A 29 -10.83 2.69 9.03
C GLN A 29 -11.05 2.20 7.61
N ARG A 30 -10.36 1.11 7.23
CA ARG A 30 -10.54 0.46 5.93
C ARG A 30 -11.95 -0.08 5.79
N GLU A 31 -12.46 -0.78 6.80
CA GLU A 31 -13.84 -1.28 6.83
C GLU A 31 -14.82 -0.12 6.62
N ALA A 32 -14.71 0.94 7.42
CA ALA A 32 -15.58 2.12 7.32
C ALA A 32 -15.50 2.80 5.93
N TYR A 33 -14.30 2.92 5.37
CA TYR A 33 -14.11 3.44 4.02
C TYR A 33 -14.77 2.57 2.96
N LEU A 34 -14.71 1.24 3.08
CA LEU A 34 -15.37 0.34 2.12
C LEU A 34 -16.89 0.32 2.28
N GLN A 35 -17.39 0.45 3.51
CA GLN A 35 -18.82 0.49 3.81
C GLN A 35 -19.52 1.72 3.20
N GLN A 36 -18.82 2.84 2.96
CA GLN A 36 -19.42 4.02 2.32
C GLN A 36 -19.90 3.77 0.88
N PHE A 37 -19.43 2.68 0.25
CA PHE A 37 -19.80 2.30 -1.12
C PHE A 37 -21.05 1.42 -1.18
N ILE A 38 -21.60 1.00 -0.04
CA ILE A 38 -22.91 0.33 -0.02
C ILE A 38 -23.98 1.31 -0.51
N GLY A 39 -24.85 0.85 -1.41
CA GLY A 39 -25.84 1.66 -2.11
C GLY A 39 -25.32 2.37 -3.37
N LYS A 40 -24.02 2.27 -3.70
CA LYS A 40 -23.44 2.83 -4.93
C LYS A 40 -23.51 1.83 -6.09
N SER A 41 -23.54 2.35 -7.32
CA SER A 41 -23.46 1.53 -8.53
C SER A 41 -22.04 0.97 -8.73
N SER A 42 -21.88 -0.11 -9.50
CA SER A 42 -20.53 -0.62 -9.80
C SER A 42 -19.64 0.42 -10.52
N ASP A 43 -20.23 1.30 -11.32
CA ASP A 43 -19.50 2.36 -12.02
C ASP A 43 -19.06 3.49 -11.07
N ASP A 44 -19.92 3.87 -10.13
CA ASP A 44 -19.56 4.82 -9.07
C ASP A 44 -18.41 4.27 -8.21
N ILE A 45 -18.46 2.99 -7.87
CA ILE A 45 -17.42 2.32 -7.09
C ILE A 45 -16.09 2.33 -7.87
N ARG A 46 -16.12 2.03 -9.18
CA ARG A 46 -14.92 2.11 -10.03
C ARG A 46 -14.34 3.52 -10.09
N ALA A 47 -15.18 4.55 -10.15
CA ALA A 47 -14.74 5.93 -10.24
C ALA A 47 -14.16 6.46 -8.93
N GLN A 48 -14.68 6.01 -7.78
CA GLN A 48 -14.43 6.64 -6.48
C GLN A 48 -13.58 5.80 -5.52
N LEU A 49 -13.54 4.47 -5.69
CA LEU A 49 -12.72 3.60 -4.86
C LEU A 49 -11.24 3.82 -5.14
N ASP A 50 -10.51 4.20 -4.10
CA ASP A 50 -9.09 4.45 -4.16
C ASP A 50 -8.34 3.43 -3.32
N LEU A 51 -7.80 2.43 -3.99
CA LEU A 51 -7.00 1.38 -3.36
C LEU A 51 -5.73 1.91 -2.71
N LYS A 52 -5.16 3.02 -3.21
CA LYS A 52 -3.93 3.60 -2.63
C LYS A 52 -4.18 4.18 -1.25
N ARG A 53 -5.36 4.78 -1.03
CA ARG A 53 -5.80 5.25 0.30
C ARG A 53 -5.88 4.12 1.33
N LEU A 54 -6.12 2.89 0.89
CA LEU A 54 -6.15 1.69 1.73
C LEU A 54 -4.77 1.03 1.93
N GLY A 55 -3.72 1.59 1.31
CA GLY A 55 -2.38 0.99 1.28
C GLY A 55 -2.29 -0.23 0.35
N TYR A 56 -3.16 -0.32 -0.66
CA TYR A 56 -3.18 -1.41 -1.63
C TYR A 56 -2.64 -0.96 -2.99
N GLN A 57 -1.95 -1.87 -3.68
CA GLN A 57 -1.59 -1.77 -5.08
C GLN A 57 -2.47 -2.69 -5.91
N GLN A 58 -3.16 -2.13 -6.91
CA GLN A 58 -4.02 -2.91 -7.80
C GLN A 58 -3.17 -3.86 -8.65
N LEU A 59 -3.48 -5.16 -8.60
CA LEU A 59 -2.77 -6.17 -9.40
C LEU A 59 -3.38 -6.34 -10.80
N ARG A 60 -4.70 -6.14 -10.92
CA ARG A 60 -5.45 -6.28 -12.16
C ARG A 60 -6.68 -5.37 -12.16
N ALA A 61 -7.23 -5.11 -13.34
CA ALA A 61 -8.45 -4.32 -13.47
C ALA A 61 -9.61 -4.96 -12.67
N PRO A 62 -10.56 -4.16 -12.15
CA PRO A 62 -11.70 -4.67 -11.41
C PRO A 62 -12.61 -5.51 -12.31
N GLU A 63 -12.99 -6.70 -11.84
CA GLU A 63 -13.78 -7.65 -12.62
C GLU A 63 -15.23 -7.64 -12.16
N LEU A 64 -16.16 -7.49 -13.11
CA LEU A 64 -17.58 -7.76 -12.87
C LEU A 64 -17.85 -9.24 -13.15
N ARG A 65 -18.18 -10.02 -12.12
CA ARG A 65 -18.46 -11.45 -12.27
C ARG A 65 -19.83 -11.76 -11.67
N GLY A 66 -20.81 -11.98 -12.54
CA GLY A 66 -22.20 -12.19 -12.13
C GLY A 66 -22.71 -10.97 -11.35
N ASN A 67 -23.09 -11.20 -10.09
CA ASN A 67 -23.59 -10.19 -9.19
C ASN A 67 -22.50 -9.63 -8.25
N ALA A 68 -21.24 -9.58 -8.68
CA ALA A 68 -20.15 -9.07 -7.84
C ALA A 68 -19.16 -8.22 -8.63
N LEU A 69 -18.71 -7.11 -8.02
CA LEU A 69 -17.56 -6.33 -8.45
C LEU A 69 -16.34 -6.70 -7.59
N ILE A 70 -15.28 -7.20 -8.22
CA ILE A 70 -14.14 -7.81 -7.54
C ILE A 70 -12.86 -7.02 -7.85
N TYR A 71 -12.21 -6.54 -6.79
CA TYR A 71 -10.86 -5.97 -6.84
C TYR A 71 -9.87 -6.98 -6.28
N THR A 72 -8.71 -7.10 -6.93
CA THR A 72 -7.58 -7.89 -6.40
C THR A 72 -6.38 -6.98 -6.28
N ALA A 73 -5.87 -6.84 -5.08
CA ALA A 73 -4.81 -5.91 -4.77
C ALA A 73 -3.76 -6.53 -3.84
N ALA A 74 -2.50 -6.14 -3.99
CA ALA A 74 -1.43 -6.51 -3.07
C ALA A 74 -1.26 -5.44 -2.00
N ARG A 75 -0.82 -5.84 -0.81
CA ARG A 75 -0.33 -4.92 0.22
C ARG A 75 1.16 -5.14 0.36
N ALA A 76 1.95 -4.07 0.23
CA ALA A 76 3.36 -4.13 0.60
C ALA A 76 3.46 -4.35 2.11
N ILE A 77 4.12 -5.42 2.54
CA ILE A 77 4.47 -5.62 3.95
C ILE A 77 6.00 -5.54 4.08
N SER A 78 6.46 -4.69 5.00
CA SER A 78 7.85 -4.70 5.44
C SER A 78 7.92 -5.61 6.66
N ILE A 79 8.49 -6.81 6.52
CA ILE A 79 8.80 -7.67 7.66
C ILE A 79 10.19 -7.24 8.16
N PRO A 80 10.33 -6.67 9.37
CA PRO A 80 11.64 -6.41 9.95
C PRO A 80 12.36 -7.74 10.14
N VAL A 81 13.56 -7.88 9.58
CA VAL A 81 14.41 -9.04 9.88
C VAL A 81 14.91 -8.90 11.32
N PRO A 82 14.68 -9.90 12.20
CA PRO A 82 15.25 -9.86 13.53
C PRO A 82 16.77 -9.86 13.41
N MET A 83 17.40 -8.81 13.94
CA MET A 83 18.84 -8.78 14.11
C MET A 83 19.16 -9.89 15.10
N ALA A 84 19.83 -10.95 14.66
CA ALA A 84 20.33 -11.97 15.57
C ALA A 84 21.31 -11.26 16.53
N GLN A 85 20.87 -11.02 17.76
CA GLN A 85 21.77 -10.60 18.83
C GLN A 85 22.66 -11.81 19.10
N ASN A 86 23.86 -11.83 18.52
CA ASN A 86 24.83 -12.88 18.75
C ASN A 86 25.26 -12.81 20.23
N PRO A 87 24.88 -13.77 21.09
CA PRO A 87 25.23 -13.74 22.51
C PRO A 87 26.74 -13.94 22.76
N ALA A 88 27.51 -14.31 21.73
CA ALA A 88 28.94 -14.56 21.84
C ALA A 88 29.81 -13.28 21.89
N LEU A 89 29.23 -12.09 21.71
CA LEU A 89 29.94 -10.82 21.91
C LEU A 89 29.75 -10.36 23.35
N GLY A 90 30.55 -10.95 24.24
CA GLY A 90 30.70 -10.51 25.62
C GLY A 90 31.07 -9.02 25.72
N MET A 91 30.91 -8.47 26.92
CA MET A 91 31.23 -7.07 27.24
C MET A 91 32.66 -6.73 26.79
N GLY A 92 32.79 -6.01 25.67
CA GLY A 92 34.04 -5.43 25.23
C GLY A 92 34.57 -5.97 23.90
N ALA A 93 34.84 -5.01 23.01
CA ALA A 93 35.65 -5.10 21.80
C ALA A 93 35.03 -5.76 20.55
N GLY A 94 35.15 -5.04 19.45
CA GLY A 94 35.07 -5.57 18.09
C GLY A 94 33.88 -5.06 17.32
N SER A 95 34.11 -3.99 16.55
CA SER A 95 33.26 -3.47 15.48
C SER A 95 32.24 -4.49 14.96
N ALA A 96 30.95 -4.23 15.21
CA ALA A 96 29.88 -4.87 14.46
C ALA A 96 30.13 -4.54 12.98
N VAL A 97 30.68 -5.50 12.24
CA VAL A 97 30.82 -5.39 10.78
C VAL A 97 29.39 -5.32 10.26
N PRO A 98 28.94 -4.17 9.73
CA PRO A 98 27.66 -4.12 9.07
C PRO A 98 27.87 -4.92 7.80
N VAL A 99 27.42 -6.18 7.80
CA VAL A 99 27.21 -6.87 6.52
C VAL A 99 26.19 -5.98 5.81
N PRO A 100 26.50 -5.43 4.62
CA PRO A 100 25.50 -4.74 3.81
C PRO A 100 24.56 -5.82 3.27
N GLY A 101 23.78 -6.43 4.16
CA GLY A 101 22.63 -7.21 3.81
C GLY A 101 21.66 -6.20 3.22
N THR A 102 21.51 -6.25 1.91
CA THR A 102 20.45 -5.60 1.15
C THR A 102 19.18 -5.53 2.01
N ALA A 103 18.90 -4.35 2.58
CA ALA A 103 17.79 -4.09 3.50
C ALA A 103 16.43 -4.07 2.78
N ALA A 104 16.30 -4.92 1.77
CA ALA A 104 15.14 -5.12 0.91
C ALA A 104 14.76 -6.60 0.87
N ASN A 105 15.07 -7.38 1.91
CA ASN A 105 14.63 -8.78 1.99
C ASN A 105 13.19 -8.86 2.50
N SER A 106 12.28 -8.19 1.78
CA SER A 106 10.84 -8.49 1.84
C SER A 106 10.65 -9.86 1.24
N TYR A 107 10.20 -10.83 2.03
CA TYR A 107 9.81 -12.13 1.52
C TYR A 107 8.78 -11.94 0.39
N ASP A 108 9.00 -12.55 -0.77
CA ASP A 108 8.03 -12.61 -1.87
C ASP A 108 6.93 -13.60 -1.48
N VAL A 109 6.04 -13.12 -0.63
CA VAL A 109 4.79 -13.80 -0.30
C VAL A 109 3.73 -13.14 -1.17
N ASN A 110 3.09 -13.94 -2.03
CA ASN A 110 1.97 -13.49 -2.87
C ASN A 110 0.77 -13.14 -1.99
N LEU A 111 0.82 -11.95 -1.40
CA LEU A 111 -0.09 -11.46 -0.38
C LEU A 111 -1.14 -10.57 -1.02
N SER A 112 -2.12 -11.21 -1.66
CA SER A 112 -3.26 -10.53 -2.23
C SER A 112 -4.42 -10.40 -1.23
N CYS A 113 -5.09 -9.26 -1.27
CA CYS A 113 -6.41 -9.02 -0.71
C CYS A 113 -7.43 -8.90 -1.85
N GLN A 114 -8.52 -9.65 -1.75
CA GLN A 114 -9.69 -9.54 -2.61
C GLN A 114 -10.76 -8.71 -1.90
N ILE A 115 -11.21 -7.63 -2.55
CA ILE A 115 -12.34 -6.82 -2.11
C ILE A 115 -13.50 -7.13 -3.04
N ARG A 116 -14.58 -7.68 -2.50
CA ARG A 116 -15.76 -8.09 -3.26
C ARG A 116 -16.97 -7.28 -2.82
N PHE A 117 -17.51 -6.47 -3.73
CA PHE A 117 -18.82 -5.86 -3.55
C PHE A 117 -19.88 -6.80 -4.12
N GLN A 118 -20.80 -7.26 -3.28
CA GLN A 118 -21.98 -8.00 -3.70
C GLN A 118 -22.98 -6.99 -4.26
N LEU A 119 -23.41 -7.18 -5.49
CA LEU A 119 -24.30 -6.30 -6.23
C LEU A 119 -25.69 -6.92 -6.36
N GLU A 120 -26.69 -6.06 -6.37
CA GLU A 120 -28.05 -6.38 -6.77
C GLU A 120 -28.51 -5.25 -7.69
N GLN A 121 -28.92 -5.58 -8.92
CA GLN A 121 -29.29 -4.58 -9.93
C GLN A 121 -28.20 -3.51 -10.13
N ASN A 122 -26.94 -3.93 -10.18
CA ASN A 122 -25.75 -3.07 -10.27
C ASN A 122 -25.44 -2.21 -9.02
N ILE A 123 -26.21 -2.34 -7.94
CA ILE A 123 -26.03 -1.58 -6.69
C ILE A 123 -25.37 -2.45 -5.61
N ALA A 124 -24.32 -1.97 -4.97
CA ALA A 124 -23.65 -2.69 -3.88
C ALA A 124 -24.56 -2.83 -2.65
N LYS A 125 -24.73 -4.07 -2.18
CA LYS A 125 -25.50 -4.41 -0.97
C LYS A 125 -24.61 -4.84 0.19
N ALA A 126 -23.46 -5.41 -0.12
CA ALA A 126 -22.47 -5.82 0.88
C ALA A 126 -21.06 -5.69 0.31
N VAL A 127 -20.08 -5.62 1.22
CA VAL A 127 -18.66 -5.70 0.89
C VAL A 127 -18.02 -6.79 1.73
N HIS A 128 -17.18 -7.61 1.09
CA HIS A 128 -16.45 -8.70 1.74
C HIS A 128 -14.98 -8.62 1.37
N LEU A 129 -14.14 -8.90 2.35
CA LEU A 129 -12.69 -8.93 2.24
C LEU A 129 -12.22 -10.37 2.38
N THR A 130 -11.31 -10.81 1.52
CA THR A 130 -10.74 -12.17 1.60
C THR A 130 -9.28 -12.15 1.17
N GLY A 131 -8.40 -12.72 1.98
CA GLY A 131 -6.96 -12.76 1.71
C GLY A 131 -6.15 -12.56 2.97
N ARG A 132 -4.85 -12.87 2.93
CA ARG A 132 -3.96 -12.79 4.10
C ARG A 132 -3.57 -11.36 4.48
N THR A 133 -3.73 -10.41 3.56
CA THR A 133 -3.41 -8.99 3.75
C THR A 133 -4.62 -8.06 3.64
N CYS A 134 -5.81 -8.65 3.72
CA CYS A 134 -6.95 -7.96 4.28
C CYS A 134 -6.74 -8.02 5.81
#